data_AF-A0A1W9SDQ7-F1
#
_entry.id   AF-A0A1W9SDQ7-F1
#
_cell.length_a   1.000
_cell.length_b   1.000
_cell.length_c   1.000
_cell.angle_alpha   90.00
_cell.angle_beta   90.00
_cell.angle_gamma   90.00
#
_symmetry.space_group_name_H-M   'P 1'
#
loop_
_entity.id
_entity.type
_entity.pdbx_description
1 polymer ?
#
loop_
_entity_poly.entity_id
_entity_poly.type
_entity_poly.pdbx_seq_one_letter_code
_entity_poly.pdbx_strand_id
1 'polypeptide(L)'
;MFRLRFRLRKELFFPALFNLKTMKKIIGFILMFLGIVSQLYSQIELPKSNFSPGWHRAEKTLTFQKQALFNYINGGAELFHEFGFEKLIVQNYQKLSAELVLEIYQLESPAAALGIYLMKRGKETPFKNIPARNSGNRFQSTFVKNNYFIQINNFSGEEKIVPDMAKLANALLTNIPESDSVKLLQLLPEQNLIKGSEILFRGPYALDPVFTFGDGDIFQLGGKIFGMAGDYKLGEKSSYTLLLIPYPTQIMARRIFNHLLNNLDPYLQIVAKAKSRFVFRDYQNKYGIVLLRDNVIKIKIHLNQQPEN
;
A
#
# COMPACT_ATOMS: atom_id res chain seq x y z
N MET A 1 -11.25 -46.37 -52.09
CA MET A 1 -11.04 -46.67 -53.52
C MET A 1 -11.15 -45.35 -54.29
N PHE A 2 -10.17 -45.02 -55.16
CA PHE A 2 -10.01 -43.80 -56.00
C PHE A 2 -9.70 -42.47 -55.27
N ARG A 3 -8.75 -41.59 -55.66
CA ARG A 3 -8.12 -41.22 -56.96
C ARG A 3 -6.60 -40.89 -56.80
N LEU A 4 -5.71 -41.41 -57.66
CA LEU A 4 -4.96 -40.74 -58.77
C LEU A 4 -4.40 -39.32 -58.45
N ARG A 5 -3.10 -39.10 -58.16
CA ARG A 5 -1.88 -38.95 -59.02
C ARG A 5 -1.90 -37.83 -60.08
N PHE A 6 -1.00 -36.84 -59.95
CA PHE A 6 -0.04 -36.30 -60.96
C PHE A 6 0.87 -35.25 -60.25
N ARG A 7 2.13 -35.56 -59.89
CA ARG A 7 3.41 -35.51 -60.63
C ARG A 7 4.04 -34.11 -60.74
N LEU A 8 5.18 -33.91 -60.08
CA LEU A 8 6.31 -33.12 -60.59
C LEU A 8 7.64 -33.71 -60.08
N ARG A 9 8.60 -33.75 -61.02
CA ARG A 9 9.94 -34.38 -60.99
C ARG A 9 10.92 -33.59 -60.10
N LYS A 10 11.80 -34.28 -59.35
CA LYS A 10 13.28 -34.46 -59.54
C LYS A 10 14.05 -33.19 -59.92
N GLU A 11 15.24 -32.88 -59.43
CA GLU A 11 16.18 -33.35 -58.40
C GLU A 11 17.31 -32.30 -58.48
N LEU A 12 17.94 -31.90 -57.37
CA LEU A 12 19.35 -31.50 -57.38
C LEU A 12 19.94 -31.60 -55.97
N PHE A 13 21.10 -32.24 -55.95
CA PHE A 13 21.88 -32.78 -54.83
C PHE A 13 22.57 -31.72 -53.95
N PHE A 14 22.84 -32.13 -52.70
CA PHE A 14 23.68 -31.58 -51.61
C PHE A 14 25.09 -31.07 -52.03
N PRO A 15 25.98 -30.54 -51.13
CA PRO A 15 25.83 -29.80 -49.86
C PRO A 15 26.75 -28.54 -49.78
N ALA A 16 26.58 -27.68 -48.75
CA ALA A 16 27.67 -26.80 -48.31
C ALA A 16 27.70 -26.70 -46.78
N LEU A 17 28.90 -26.89 -46.24
CA LEU A 17 29.24 -27.00 -44.83
C LEU A 17 28.81 -25.76 -44.03
N PHE A 18 27.95 -25.95 -43.04
CA PHE A 18 27.70 -24.91 -42.04
C PHE A 18 28.84 -24.89 -41.01
N ASN A 19 29.57 -23.78 -41.03
CA ASN A 19 30.81 -23.55 -40.31
C ASN A 19 30.55 -23.31 -38.81
N LEU A 20 31.06 -24.20 -37.95
CA LEU A 20 30.90 -24.18 -36.49
C LEU A 20 31.52 -22.94 -35.79
N LYS A 21 32.31 -22.12 -36.49
CA LYS A 21 32.94 -20.91 -35.92
C LYS A 21 31.99 -19.71 -35.84
N THR A 22 30.90 -19.67 -36.60
CA THR A 22 30.01 -18.50 -36.65
C THR A 22 28.92 -18.54 -35.56
N MET A 23 28.56 -19.73 -35.04
CA MET A 23 27.59 -19.87 -33.93
C MET A 23 28.14 -19.45 -32.55
N LYS A 24 29.46 -19.48 -32.32
CA LYS A 24 30.05 -19.01 -31.05
C LYS A 24 30.02 -17.49 -30.90
N LYS A 25 29.92 -16.72 -31.99
CA LYS A 25 29.88 -15.24 -31.94
C LYS A 25 28.47 -14.68 -31.75
N ILE A 26 27.42 -15.40 -32.16
CA ILE A 26 26.03 -14.96 -31.97
C ILE A 26 25.52 -15.33 -30.56
N ILE A 27 25.98 -16.44 -29.99
CA ILE A 27 25.70 -16.80 -28.59
C ILE A 27 26.45 -15.86 -27.61
N GLY A 28 27.62 -15.35 -28.00
CA GLY A 28 28.35 -14.35 -27.23
C GLY A 28 27.73 -12.95 -27.22
N PHE A 29 26.90 -12.59 -28.20
CA PHE A 29 26.26 -11.26 -28.26
C PHE A 29 24.88 -11.21 -27.59
N ILE A 30 24.18 -12.35 -27.53
CA ILE A 30 22.93 -12.49 -26.77
C ILE A 30 23.22 -12.69 -25.26
N LEU A 31 24.41 -13.18 -24.89
CA LEU A 31 24.90 -13.21 -23.51
C LEU A 31 25.52 -11.89 -23.02
N MET A 32 25.72 -10.91 -23.91
CA MET A 32 26.26 -9.58 -23.57
C MET A 32 25.17 -8.50 -23.46
N PHE A 33 23.90 -8.91 -23.50
CA PHE A 33 22.73 -8.08 -23.14
C PHE A 33 21.87 -8.71 -22.03
N LEU A 34 22.36 -9.76 -21.35
CA LEU A 34 22.08 -9.95 -19.92
C LEU A 34 23.01 -9.02 -19.14
N GLY A 35 22.90 -7.71 -19.44
CA GLY A 35 23.39 -6.67 -18.56
C GLY A 35 22.61 -6.85 -17.27
N ILE A 36 23.30 -7.41 -16.28
CA ILE A 36 22.88 -7.56 -14.92
C ILE A 36 22.30 -6.21 -14.48
N VAL A 37 20.98 -6.07 -14.53
CA VAL A 37 20.27 -5.12 -13.66
C VAL A 37 20.33 -5.79 -12.29
N SER A 38 21.52 -5.80 -11.70
CA SER A 38 21.64 -5.83 -10.26
C SER A 38 21.05 -4.50 -9.84
N GLN A 39 19.73 -4.47 -9.67
CA GLN A 39 19.14 -3.59 -8.69
C GLN A 39 19.91 -3.89 -7.43
N LEU A 40 20.85 -3.01 -7.10
CA LEU A 40 21.42 -2.91 -5.78
C LEU A 40 20.21 -2.72 -4.86
N TYR A 41 19.66 -3.84 -4.37
CA TYR A 41 18.81 -3.82 -3.20
C TYR A 41 19.72 -3.30 -2.11
N SER A 42 19.68 -1.99 -1.88
CA SER A 42 20.31 -1.38 -0.71
C SER A 42 19.70 -2.08 0.48
N GLN A 43 20.43 -3.02 1.09
CA GLN A 43 19.99 -3.63 2.32
C GLN A 43 19.98 -2.52 3.36
N ILE A 44 18.81 -2.31 3.98
CA ILE A 44 18.69 -1.32 5.05
C ILE A 44 19.70 -1.67 6.16
N GLU A 45 20.62 -0.76 6.46
CA GLU A 45 21.60 -0.98 7.52
C GLU A 45 20.88 -0.83 8.87
N LEU A 46 20.76 -1.96 9.57
CA LEU A 46 20.17 -1.98 10.91
C LEU A 46 21.04 -1.18 11.89
N PRO A 47 20.44 -0.50 12.88
CA PRO A 47 21.18 0.12 13.97
C PRO A 47 22.16 -0.85 14.64
N LYS A 48 23.37 -0.41 14.94
CA LYS A 48 24.37 -1.24 15.60
C LYS A 48 24.06 -1.36 17.09
N SER A 49 24.70 -2.31 17.77
CA SER A 49 24.80 -2.28 19.23
C SER A 49 25.36 -0.92 19.67
N ASN A 50 24.99 -0.48 20.87
CA ASN A 50 25.31 0.83 21.42
C ASN A 50 24.75 2.03 20.63
N PHE A 51 23.65 1.87 19.88
CA PHE A 51 22.86 3.03 19.40
C PHE A 51 22.44 3.96 20.55
N SER A 52 22.31 3.40 21.76
CA SER A 52 22.25 4.07 23.05
C SER A 52 23.05 3.25 24.07
N PRO A 53 23.71 3.85 25.09
CA PRO A 53 24.58 3.12 26.00
C PRO A 53 23.93 1.88 26.64
N GLY A 54 24.62 0.74 26.55
CA GLY A 54 24.20 -0.53 27.16
C GLY A 54 23.23 -1.37 26.31
N TRP A 55 22.71 -0.83 25.21
CA TRP A 55 21.90 -1.61 24.28
C TRP A 55 22.76 -2.45 23.35
N HIS A 56 22.36 -3.69 23.09
CA HIS A 56 22.99 -4.55 22.09
C HIS A 56 21.95 -5.28 21.28
N ARG A 57 22.29 -5.67 20.05
CA ARG A 57 21.45 -6.57 19.27
C ARG A 57 21.33 -7.90 20.00
N ALA A 58 20.09 -8.31 20.25
CA ALA A 58 19.75 -9.62 20.79
C ALA A 58 19.16 -10.47 19.66
N GLU A 59 19.38 -11.78 19.76
CA GLU A 59 18.90 -12.76 18.79
C GLU A 59 19.41 -12.54 17.36
N LYS A 60 19.14 -13.50 16.48
CA LYS A 60 19.43 -13.34 15.05
C LYS A 60 18.34 -12.49 14.41
N THR A 61 18.74 -11.60 13.51
CA THR A 61 17.78 -10.86 12.67
C THR A 61 16.88 -11.83 11.94
N LEU A 62 15.56 -11.66 12.07
CA LEU A 62 14.58 -12.43 11.32
C LEU A 62 14.20 -11.67 10.05
N THR A 63 13.93 -12.40 8.99
CA THR A 63 13.48 -11.84 7.72
C THR A 63 12.33 -12.68 7.18
N PHE A 64 11.21 -12.03 6.92
CA PHE A 64 10.03 -12.66 6.34
C PHE A 64 9.77 -12.04 4.96
N GLN A 65 9.67 -12.87 3.94
CA GLN A 65 9.33 -12.43 2.58
C GLN A 65 7.86 -12.75 2.28
N LYS A 66 7.19 -11.90 1.51
CA LYS A 66 5.84 -12.09 0.97
C LYS A 66 4.95 -13.02 1.83
N GLN A 67 4.77 -14.27 1.44
CA GLN A 67 3.81 -15.20 2.08
C GLN A 67 4.15 -15.54 3.55
N ALA A 68 5.40 -15.39 3.97
CA ALA A 68 5.83 -15.71 5.32
C ALA A 68 5.40 -14.66 6.36
N LEU A 69 4.78 -13.54 5.95
CA LEU A 69 4.32 -12.53 6.90
C LEU A 69 3.24 -13.08 7.85
N PHE A 70 2.38 -13.97 7.37
CA PHE A 70 1.37 -14.65 8.19
C PHE A 70 1.98 -15.51 9.30
N ASN A 71 3.25 -15.93 9.17
CA ASN A 71 3.96 -16.67 10.21
C ASN A 71 4.43 -15.76 11.35
N TYR A 72 4.41 -14.44 11.14
CA TYR A 72 4.80 -13.44 12.14
C TYR A 72 3.60 -12.68 12.70
N ILE A 73 2.66 -12.26 11.84
CA ILE A 73 1.46 -11.52 12.25
C ILE A 73 0.24 -12.43 12.20
N ASN A 74 -0.35 -12.69 13.37
CA ASN A 74 -1.62 -13.42 13.50
C ASN A 74 -2.81 -12.48 13.28
N GLY A 75 -3.09 -12.15 12.02
CA GLY A 75 -4.19 -11.31 11.57
C GLY A 75 -3.76 -9.89 11.15
N GLY A 76 -4.26 -9.41 10.01
CA GLY A 76 -3.96 -8.08 9.48
C GLY A 76 -2.74 -8.03 8.54
N ALA A 77 -2.15 -9.19 8.20
CA ALA A 77 -1.15 -9.31 7.14
C ALA A 77 -1.77 -9.01 5.75
N GLU A 78 -3.08 -9.21 5.60
CA GLU A 78 -3.85 -8.90 4.40
C GLU A 78 -3.75 -7.42 4.02
N LEU A 79 -3.79 -6.53 5.01
CA LEU A 79 -3.58 -5.09 4.80
C LEU A 79 -2.19 -4.83 4.21
N PHE A 80 -1.15 -5.45 4.76
CA PHE A 80 0.21 -5.31 4.23
C PHE A 80 0.32 -5.86 2.80
N HIS A 81 -0.33 -6.99 2.51
CA HIS A 81 -0.37 -7.55 1.16
C HIS A 81 -1.12 -6.68 0.17
N GLU A 82 -2.24 -6.09 0.57
CA GLU A 82 -2.98 -5.12 -0.24
C GLU A 82 -2.10 -3.94 -0.64
N PHE A 83 -1.24 -3.46 0.28
CA PHE A 83 -0.26 -2.42 0.04
C PHE A 83 1.07 -2.91 -0.57
N GLY A 84 1.13 -4.11 -1.13
CA GLY A 84 2.31 -4.59 -1.86
C GLY A 84 3.52 -4.83 -0.96
N PHE A 85 3.30 -5.50 0.18
CA PHE A 85 4.36 -5.97 1.07
C PHE A 85 5.43 -6.79 0.34
N GLU A 86 6.69 -6.43 0.57
CA GLU A 86 7.85 -7.11 0.00
C GLU A 86 8.59 -7.94 1.05
N LYS A 87 8.91 -7.31 2.18
CA LYS A 87 9.81 -7.86 3.19
C LYS A 87 9.54 -7.26 4.56
N LEU A 88 9.64 -8.08 5.60
CA LEU A 88 9.72 -7.67 6.99
C LEU A 88 11.09 -8.06 7.54
N ILE A 89 11.76 -7.13 8.21
CA ILE A 89 12.97 -7.38 8.99
C ILE A 89 12.64 -7.14 10.46
N VAL A 90 12.97 -8.10 11.32
CA VAL A 90 12.77 -8.01 12.77
C VAL A 90 14.11 -8.10 13.47
N GLN A 91 14.39 -7.17 14.37
CA GLN A 91 15.59 -7.16 15.19
C GLN A 91 15.27 -6.79 16.64
N ASN A 92 15.64 -7.68 17.56
CA ASN A 92 15.52 -7.43 18.99
C ASN A 92 16.77 -6.72 19.50
N TYR A 93 16.59 -5.82 20.46
CA TYR A 93 17.66 -5.17 21.20
C TYR A 93 17.38 -5.33 22.68
N GLN A 94 18.44 -5.53 23.47
CA GLN A 94 18.32 -5.71 24.92
C GLN A 94 19.28 -4.79 25.69
N LYS A 95 18.85 -4.39 26.88
CA LYS A 95 19.66 -3.67 27.88
C LYS A 95 19.20 -4.11 29.28
N LEU A 96 20.01 -4.89 29.98
CA LEU A 96 19.62 -5.53 31.25
C LEU A 96 18.31 -6.32 31.08
N SER A 97 17.25 -5.95 31.79
CA SER A 97 15.91 -6.55 31.68
C SER A 97 15.01 -5.85 30.65
N ALA A 98 15.47 -4.78 29.99
CA ALA A 98 14.70 -4.04 29.00
C ALA A 98 14.90 -4.63 27.59
N GLU A 99 13.84 -4.61 26.79
CA GLU A 99 13.82 -5.09 25.42
C GLU A 99 13.12 -4.09 24.49
N LEU A 100 13.65 -3.98 23.27
CA LEU A 100 13.00 -3.29 22.15
C LEU A 100 12.98 -4.21 20.94
N VAL A 101 11.83 -4.30 20.28
CA VAL A 101 11.70 -5.02 19.00
C VAL A 101 11.52 -4.00 17.88
N LEU A 102 12.45 -4.01 16.93
CA LEU A 102 12.41 -3.19 15.72
C LEU A 102 11.86 -4.02 14.56
N GLU A 103 10.75 -3.58 14.00
CA GLU A 103 10.10 -4.17 12.83
C GLU A 103 10.16 -3.17 11.66
N ILE A 104 10.74 -3.59 10.55
CA ILE A 104 10.89 -2.77 9.34
C ILE A 104 10.14 -3.46 8.21
N TYR A 105 9.00 -2.91 7.83
CA TYR A 105 8.20 -3.36 6.71
C TYR A 105 8.62 -2.58 5.47
N GLN A 106 9.12 -3.29 4.47
CA GLN A 106 9.37 -2.77 3.13
C GLN A 106 8.15 -3.03 2.25
N LEU A 107 7.65 -1.96 1.64
CA LEU A 107 6.52 -1.96 0.72
C LEU A 107 7.01 -1.62 -0.69
N GLU A 108 6.19 -1.89 -1.70
CA GLU A 108 6.52 -1.64 -3.10
C GLU A 108 6.73 -0.16 -3.46
N SER A 109 6.24 0.79 -2.64
CA SER A 109 6.34 2.23 -2.92
C SER A 109 6.22 3.11 -1.67
N PRO A 110 6.67 4.37 -1.72
CA PRO A 110 6.43 5.35 -0.65
C PRO A 110 4.94 5.59 -0.35
N ALA A 111 4.10 5.58 -1.39
CA ALA A 111 2.65 5.71 -1.22
C ALA A 111 2.05 4.52 -0.46
N ALA A 112 2.57 3.31 -0.69
CA ALA A 112 2.14 2.12 0.03
C ALA A 112 2.55 2.15 1.51
N ALA A 113 3.80 2.49 1.79
CA ALA A 113 4.28 2.65 3.17
C ALA A 113 3.49 3.74 3.92
N LEU A 114 3.20 4.86 3.26
CA LEU A 114 2.33 5.89 3.82
C LEU A 114 0.93 5.34 4.11
N GLY A 115 0.32 4.59 3.19
CA GLY A 115 -1.00 3.98 3.41
C GLY A 115 -1.06 3.12 4.67
N ILE A 116 -0.08 2.21 4.87
CA ILE A 116 0.01 1.41 6.10
C ILE A 116 0.14 2.30 7.33
N TYR A 117 1.01 3.31 7.29
CA TYR A 117 1.18 4.24 8.40
C TYR A 117 -0.14 4.96 8.75
N LEU A 118 -0.87 5.49 7.76
CA LEU A 118 -2.15 6.17 7.97
C LEU A 118 -3.18 5.25 8.64
N MET A 119 -3.22 3.97 8.25
CA MET A 119 -4.12 2.97 8.82
C MET A 119 -3.73 2.55 10.25
N LYS A 120 -2.43 2.49 10.57
CA LYS A 120 -1.93 1.96 11.85
C LYS A 120 -1.72 3.02 12.94
N ARG A 121 -1.55 4.30 12.59
CA ARG A 121 -1.16 5.36 13.53
C ARG A 121 -2.24 5.78 14.53
N GLY A 122 -3.52 5.52 14.23
CA GLY A 122 -4.65 6.10 14.98
C GLY A 122 -4.65 7.63 14.97
N LYS A 123 -4.90 8.26 16.13
CA LYS A 123 -4.66 9.70 16.31
C LYS A 123 -3.16 9.94 16.38
N GLU A 124 -2.63 10.82 15.52
CA GLU A 124 -1.18 11.12 15.53
C GLU A 124 -0.73 11.75 16.85
N THR A 125 0.23 11.10 17.52
CA THR A 125 0.90 11.56 18.73
C THR A 125 2.43 11.55 18.50
N PRO A 126 2.97 12.56 17.79
CA PRO A 126 4.35 12.52 17.33
C PRO A 126 5.36 12.73 18.47
N PHE A 127 6.43 11.93 18.44
CA PHE A 127 7.67 12.19 19.15
C PHE A 127 8.43 13.31 18.44
N LYS A 128 8.67 14.41 19.16
CA LYS A 128 9.30 15.63 18.60
C LYS A 128 10.73 15.42 18.10
N ASN A 129 11.43 14.41 18.59
CA ASN A 129 12.84 14.15 18.33
C ASN A 129 13.09 13.10 17.24
N ILE A 130 12.06 12.69 16.50
CA ILE A 130 12.16 11.75 15.37
C ILE A 130 11.95 12.54 14.07
N PRO A 131 12.95 12.61 13.15
CA PRO A 131 12.91 13.43 11.94
C PRO A 131 12.18 12.72 10.78
N ALA A 132 11.01 12.15 11.09
CA ALA A 132 10.12 11.51 10.13
C ALA A 132 8.68 11.64 10.64
N ARG A 133 7.70 11.50 9.76
CA ARG A 133 6.30 11.43 10.18
C ARG A 133 6.14 10.21 11.09
N ASN A 134 5.68 10.43 12.32
CA ASN A 134 5.64 9.40 13.35
C ASN A 134 4.46 9.60 14.30
N SER A 135 4.10 8.51 14.99
CA SER A 135 3.08 8.48 16.04
C SER A 135 3.44 7.41 17.06
N GLY A 136 2.95 7.53 18.29
CA GLY A 136 3.07 6.47 19.27
C GLY A 136 2.91 6.90 20.71
N ASN A 137 3.27 5.99 21.61
CA ASN A 137 3.23 6.15 23.05
C ASN A 137 4.37 5.32 23.67
N ARG A 138 4.36 5.17 25.00
CA ARG A 138 5.43 4.44 25.70
C ARG A 138 5.57 2.95 25.33
N PHE A 139 4.54 2.33 24.76
CA PHE A 139 4.54 0.92 24.38
C PHE A 139 4.99 0.70 22.94
N GLN A 140 4.75 1.66 22.05
CA GLN A 140 5.10 1.52 20.65
C GLN A 140 5.29 2.88 19.97
N SER A 141 6.17 2.91 18.97
CA SER A 141 6.28 4.04 18.05
C SER A 141 6.25 3.51 16.61
N THR A 142 5.50 4.20 15.75
CA THR A 142 5.43 3.91 14.31
C THR A 142 5.87 5.13 13.52
N PHE A 143 6.54 4.89 12.41
CA PHE A 143 7.02 5.96 11.53
C PHE A 143 7.08 5.49 10.09
N VAL A 144 7.07 6.46 9.18
CA VAL A 144 7.14 6.23 7.75
C VAL A 144 8.23 7.09 7.12
N LYS A 145 9.08 6.46 6.33
CA LYS A 145 10.08 7.13 5.50
C LYS A 145 10.36 6.30 4.26
N ASN A 146 10.35 6.94 3.09
CA ASN A 146 10.43 6.24 1.80
C ASN A 146 9.38 5.11 1.72
N ASN A 147 9.71 3.96 1.15
CA ASN A 147 8.86 2.79 1.07
C ASN A 147 8.91 1.90 2.33
N TYR A 148 9.30 2.46 3.48
CA TYR A 148 9.35 1.73 4.75
C TYR A 148 8.29 2.23 5.74
N PHE A 149 7.47 1.31 6.24
CA PHE A 149 6.72 1.46 7.48
C PHE A 149 7.50 0.76 8.59
N ILE A 150 7.71 1.44 9.71
CA ILE A 150 8.60 0.95 10.76
C ILE A 150 7.88 1.05 12.09
N GLN A 151 8.06 0.03 12.92
CA GLN A 151 7.49 -0.05 14.26
C GLN A 151 8.59 -0.44 15.25
N ILE A 152 8.63 0.26 16.38
CA ILE A 152 9.45 -0.11 17.54
C ILE A 152 8.51 -0.40 18.69
N ASN A 153 8.59 -1.62 19.23
CA ASN A 153 7.80 -2.08 20.36
C ASN A 153 8.64 -2.07 21.65
N ASN A 154 8.08 -1.48 22.70
CA ASN A 154 8.53 -1.55 24.08
C ASN A 154 7.44 -2.26 24.90
N PHE A 155 7.51 -3.59 24.96
CA PHE A 155 6.46 -4.38 25.61
C PHE A 155 6.31 -4.12 27.11
N SER A 156 7.39 -3.67 27.78
CA SER A 156 7.32 -3.27 29.19
C SER A 156 6.50 -2.00 29.42
N GLY A 157 6.43 -1.11 28.42
CA GLY A 157 5.82 0.21 28.54
C GLY A 157 6.53 1.15 29.52
N GLU A 158 7.75 0.84 29.97
CA GLU A 158 8.45 1.69 30.92
C GLU A 158 8.84 3.04 30.29
N GLU A 159 8.41 4.15 30.89
CA GLU A 159 8.65 5.52 30.38
C GLU A 159 10.16 5.82 30.21
N LYS A 160 11.01 5.22 31.05
CA LYS A 160 12.48 5.42 30.98
C LYS A 160 13.11 4.86 29.70
N ILE A 161 12.41 3.99 28.98
CA ILE A 161 12.86 3.38 27.71
C ILE A 161 12.48 4.27 26.50
N VAL A 162 11.48 5.14 26.63
CA VAL A 162 11.00 5.99 25.53
C VAL A 162 12.10 6.83 24.85
N PRO A 163 13.05 7.44 25.57
CA PRO A 163 14.17 8.12 24.94
C PRO A 163 15.04 7.20 24.06
N ASP A 164 15.17 5.92 24.45
CA ASP A 164 15.94 4.93 23.70
C ASP A 164 15.18 4.46 22.44
N MET A 165 13.84 4.40 22.47
CA MET A 165 13.03 4.17 21.26
C MET A 165 13.31 5.23 20.19
N ALA A 166 13.34 6.52 20.59
CA ALA A 166 13.62 7.61 19.66
C ALA A 166 15.07 7.58 19.13
N LYS A 167 16.06 7.23 19.97
CA LYS A 167 17.45 7.05 19.52
C LYS A 167 17.58 5.90 18.52
N LEU A 168 16.89 4.78 18.77
CA LEU A 168 16.87 3.64 17.86
C LEU A 168 16.25 4.02 16.50
N ALA A 169 15.13 4.74 16.52
CA ALA A 169 14.50 5.27 15.31
C ALA A 169 15.44 6.19 14.54
N ASN A 170 16.09 7.15 15.23
CA ASN A 170 17.00 8.09 14.59
C ASN A 170 18.22 7.40 13.96
N ALA A 171 18.81 6.42 14.65
CA ALA A 171 19.92 5.63 14.14
C ALA A 171 19.56 4.82 12.88
N LEU A 172 18.29 4.42 12.73
CA LEU A 172 17.80 3.76 11.53
C LEU A 172 17.51 4.77 10.41
N LEU A 173 16.83 5.87 10.73
CA LEU A 173 16.33 6.86 9.77
C LEU A 173 17.45 7.59 9.01
N THR A 174 18.66 7.69 9.57
CA THR A 174 19.84 8.24 8.89
C THR A 174 20.26 7.40 7.67
N ASN A 175 19.92 6.11 7.65
CA ASN A 175 20.31 5.18 6.60
C ASN A 175 19.20 4.97 5.56
N ILE A 176 18.03 5.55 5.76
CA ILE A 176 16.91 5.48 4.83
C ILE A 176 16.93 6.73 3.94
N PRO A 177 17.06 6.58 2.61
CA PRO A 177 17.01 7.72 1.69
C PRO A 177 15.70 8.49 1.81
N GLU A 178 15.75 9.78 1.56
CA GLU A 178 14.53 10.55 1.30
C GLU A 178 13.82 10.03 0.05
N SER A 179 12.50 10.17 0.01
CA SER A 179 11.70 9.89 -1.17
C SER A 179 10.95 11.14 -1.60
N ASP A 180 10.49 11.14 -2.86
CA ASP A 180 9.54 12.14 -3.31
C ASP A 180 8.31 12.17 -2.38
N SER A 181 7.80 13.38 -2.15
CA SER A 181 6.59 13.57 -1.36
C SER A 181 5.41 12.87 -2.02
N VAL A 182 4.70 12.02 -1.28
CA VAL A 182 3.47 11.37 -1.75
C VAL A 182 2.36 12.41 -1.88
N LYS A 183 2.06 12.83 -3.12
CA LYS A 183 1.08 13.90 -3.41
C LYS A 183 -0.38 13.44 -3.43
N LEU A 184 -0.66 12.14 -3.25
CA LEU A 184 -2.03 11.60 -3.33
C LEU A 184 -3.01 12.28 -2.37
N LEU A 185 -2.59 12.55 -1.14
CA LEU A 185 -3.44 13.23 -0.15
C LEU A 185 -3.76 14.69 -0.53
N GLN A 186 -2.96 15.33 -1.39
CA GLN A 186 -3.19 16.70 -1.86
C GLN A 186 -4.36 16.77 -2.87
N LEU A 187 -4.85 15.62 -3.36
CA LEU A 187 -6.05 15.56 -4.19
C LEU A 187 -7.34 15.76 -3.38
N LEU A 188 -7.27 15.63 -2.04
CA LEU A 188 -8.39 15.96 -1.15
C LEU A 188 -8.53 17.49 -1.03
N PRO A 189 -9.74 18.05 -1.19
CA PRO A 189 -9.99 19.46 -0.92
C PRO A 189 -9.57 19.87 0.50
N GLU A 190 -8.84 20.97 0.65
CA GLU A 190 -8.36 21.39 1.97
C GLU A 190 -9.47 22.03 2.82
N GLN A 191 -10.44 22.68 2.18
CA GLN A 191 -11.52 23.37 2.87
C GLN A 191 -12.34 22.39 3.71
N ASN A 192 -12.46 22.69 5.01
CA ASN A 192 -13.20 21.91 6.01
C ASN A 192 -12.67 20.50 6.30
N LEU A 193 -11.53 20.11 5.73
CA LEU A 193 -10.88 18.83 6.04
C LEU A 193 -10.47 18.79 7.52
N ILE A 194 -10.85 17.71 8.21
CA ILE A 194 -10.39 17.42 9.57
C ILE A 194 -8.98 16.85 9.46
N LYS A 195 -7.98 17.68 9.72
CA LYS A 195 -6.57 17.28 9.65
C LYS A 195 -6.30 16.05 10.51
N GLY A 196 -5.60 15.06 9.95
CA GLY A 196 -5.30 13.78 10.59
C GLY A 196 -6.31 12.66 10.28
N SER A 197 -7.46 12.98 9.68
CA SER A 197 -8.45 11.97 9.25
C SER A 197 -8.10 11.35 7.89
N GLU A 198 -7.06 11.83 7.21
CA GLU A 198 -6.74 11.38 5.86
C GLU A 198 -6.18 9.97 5.86
N ILE A 199 -6.65 9.16 4.92
CA ILE A 199 -6.19 7.80 4.69
C ILE A 199 -5.97 7.54 3.19
N LEU A 200 -5.16 6.54 2.90
CA LEU A 200 -5.05 5.93 1.58
C LEU A 200 -5.62 4.51 1.66
N PHE A 201 -6.30 4.07 0.61
CA PHE A 201 -6.78 2.71 0.46
C PHE A 201 -6.52 2.23 -0.97
N ARG A 202 -6.33 0.92 -1.16
CA ARG A 202 -6.13 0.34 -2.51
C ARG A 202 -6.67 -1.08 -2.64
N GLY A 203 -7.61 -1.42 -1.79
CA GLY A 203 -8.40 -2.64 -1.79
C GLY A 203 -9.37 -2.63 -0.60
N PRO A 204 -10.06 -3.76 -0.37
CA PRO A 204 -11.10 -3.86 0.66
C PRO A 204 -10.56 -3.77 2.09
N TYR A 205 -9.37 -4.29 2.40
CA TYR A 205 -8.86 -4.35 3.77
C TYR A 205 -8.59 -2.96 4.36
N ALA A 206 -8.18 -2.00 3.53
CA ALA A 206 -8.06 -0.61 3.95
C ALA A 206 -9.37 0.19 3.89
N LEU A 207 -10.31 -0.23 3.02
CA LEU A 207 -11.56 0.49 2.77
C LEU A 207 -12.68 0.10 3.76
N ASP A 208 -12.82 -1.17 4.09
CA ASP A 208 -13.91 -1.66 4.95
C ASP A 208 -13.95 -1.02 6.35
N PRO A 209 -12.81 -0.73 7.02
CA PRO A 209 -12.83 0.04 8.27
C PRO A 209 -13.39 1.45 8.14
N VAL A 210 -13.48 1.98 6.91
CA VAL A 210 -14.01 3.31 6.58
C VAL A 210 -15.48 3.19 6.26
N PHE A 211 -15.82 2.33 5.29
CA PHE A 211 -17.18 2.06 4.85
C PHE A 211 -17.22 0.84 3.92
N THR A 212 -18.10 -0.12 4.21
CA THR A 212 -18.35 -1.28 3.35
C THR A 212 -19.41 -0.94 2.30
N PHE A 213 -19.01 -0.94 1.03
CA PHE A 213 -19.90 -0.65 -0.11
C PHE A 213 -20.52 -1.90 -0.74
N GLY A 214 -19.95 -3.07 -0.48
CA GLY A 214 -20.31 -4.36 -1.08
C GLY A 214 -19.18 -5.36 -0.89
N ASP A 215 -19.40 -6.59 -1.36
CA ASP A 215 -18.45 -7.68 -1.15
C ASP A 215 -17.16 -7.52 -1.96
N GLY A 216 -16.04 -7.87 -1.33
CA GLY A 216 -14.72 -7.94 -1.96
C GLY A 216 -14.21 -6.59 -2.48
N ASP A 217 -13.37 -6.63 -3.53
CA ASP A 217 -12.82 -5.43 -4.15
C ASP A 217 -13.82 -4.78 -5.11
N ILE A 218 -14.90 -4.23 -4.55
CA ILE A 218 -16.04 -3.64 -5.27
C ILE A 218 -15.63 -2.50 -6.22
N PHE A 219 -14.52 -1.83 -5.91
CA PHE A 219 -13.92 -0.76 -6.71
C PHE A 219 -12.83 -1.24 -7.70
N GLN A 220 -12.54 -2.54 -7.73
CA GLN A 220 -11.52 -3.18 -8.58
C GLN A 220 -10.16 -2.45 -8.50
N LEU A 221 -9.75 -2.08 -7.29
CA LEU A 221 -8.50 -1.37 -7.02
C LEU A 221 -7.27 -2.26 -7.23
N GLY A 222 -7.43 -3.56 -6.98
CA GLY A 222 -6.47 -4.63 -7.27
C GLY A 222 -5.12 -4.47 -6.60
N GLY A 223 -5.03 -3.74 -5.48
CA GLY A 223 -3.77 -3.35 -4.87
C GLY A 223 -2.90 -2.57 -5.84
N LYS A 224 -3.48 -1.68 -6.66
CA LYS A 224 -2.72 -0.88 -7.64
C LYS A 224 -3.26 0.54 -7.72
N ILE A 225 -4.57 0.69 -7.69
CA ILE A 225 -5.24 2.00 -7.74
C ILE A 225 -5.41 2.50 -6.32
N PHE A 226 -4.83 3.65 -6.02
CA PHE A 226 -5.01 4.31 -4.73
C PHE A 226 -6.27 5.18 -4.75
N GLY A 227 -7.17 4.94 -3.81
CA GLY A 227 -8.16 5.90 -3.38
C GLY A 227 -7.67 6.66 -2.14
N MET A 228 -8.25 7.83 -1.92
CA MET A 228 -8.01 8.66 -0.74
C MET A 228 -9.33 8.97 -0.06
N ALA A 229 -9.32 8.99 1.27
CA ALA A 229 -10.46 9.44 2.06
C ALA A 229 -10.04 10.45 3.13
N GLY A 230 -10.99 11.26 3.56
CA GLY A 230 -10.83 12.13 4.72
C GLY A 230 -12.19 12.64 5.21
N ASP A 231 -12.24 13.03 6.47
CA ASP A 231 -13.44 13.55 7.11
C ASP A 231 -13.51 15.07 6.99
N TYR A 232 -14.72 15.58 6.75
CA TYR A 232 -14.98 16.99 6.49
C TYR A 232 -16.03 17.50 7.44
N LYS A 233 -15.78 18.67 8.04
CA LYS A 233 -16.77 19.37 8.87
C LYS A 233 -17.93 19.85 7.99
N LEU A 234 -19.15 19.57 8.43
CA LEU A 234 -20.39 20.09 7.84
C LEU A 234 -21.04 21.16 8.74
N GLY A 235 -20.75 21.12 10.04
CA GLY A 235 -21.14 22.09 11.06
C GLY A 235 -20.36 21.82 12.34
N GLU A 236 -20.82 22.33 13.48
CA GLU A 236 -20.08 22.17 14.75
C GLU A 236 -20.02 20.72 15.25
N LYS A 237 -21.06 19.92 14.99
CA LYS A 237 -21.23 18.56 15.52
C LYS A 237 -21.46 17.50 14.45
N SER A 238 -21.24 17.84 13.18
CA SER A 238 -21.46 16.93 12.05
C SER A 238 -20.28 16.94 11.11
N SER A 239 -19.93 15.75 10.64
CA SER A 239 -18.96 15.51 9.59
C SER A 239 -19.52 14.56 8.55
N TYR A 240 -18.86 14.51 7.40
CA TYR A 240 -19.06 13.48 6.38
C TYR A 240 -17.68 13.01 5.92
N THR A 241 -17.59 11.80 5.40
CA THR A 241 -16.35 11.30 4.81
C THR A 241 -16.42 11.47 3.30
N LEU A 242 -15.37 12.06 2.71
CA LEU A 242 -15.18 12.15 1.27
C LEU A 242 -14.18 11.09 0.84
N LEU A 243 -14.55 10.30 -0.17
CA LEU A 243 -13.65 9.40 -0.88
C LEU A 243 -13.46 9.90 -2.32
N LEU A 244 -12.25 9.76 -2.84
CA LEU A 244 -11.89 10.07 -4.21
C LEU A 244 -11.05 8.92 -4.77
N ILE A 245 -11.43 8.41 -5.94
CA ILE A 245 -10.78 7.27 -6.58
C ILE A 245 -10.49 7.62 -8.04
N PRO A 246 -9.27 8.06 -8.37
CA PRO A 246 -8.85 8.32 -9.74
C PRO A 246 -8.51 7.01 -10.46
N TYR A 247 -9.19 6.75 -11.57
CA TYR A 247 -8.87 5.63 -12.47
C TYR A 247 -8.01 6.08 -13.64
N PRO A 248 -7.19 5.18 -14.24
CA PRO A 248 -6.38 5.52 -15.41
C PRO A 248 -7.16 6.08 -16.61
N THR A 249 -8.43 5.68 -16.80
CA THR A 249 -9.25 6.15 -17.94
C THR A 249 -10.71 6.38 -17.54
N GLN A 250 -11.39 7.25 -18.29
CA GLN A 250 -12.83 7.49 -18.13
C GLN A 250 -13.66 6.22 -18.39
N ILE A 251 -13.23 5.38 -19.33
CA ILE A 251 -13.88 4.10 -19.65
C ILE A 251 -13.81 3.16 -18.44
N MET A 252 -12.65 3.06 -17.80
CA MET A 252 -12.49 2.25 -16.60
C MET A 252 -13.37 2.78 -15.46
N ALA A 253 -13.31 4.09 -15.17
CA ALA A 253 -14.13 4.72 -14.13
C ALA A 253 -15.63 4.48 -14.35
N ARG A 254 -16.11 4.59 -15.60
CA ARG A 254 -17.49 4.27 -15.99
C ARG A 254 -17.86 2.82 -15.72
N ARG A 255 -16.99 1.88 -16.09
CA ARG A 255 -17.21 0.46 -15.83
C ARG A 255 -17.32 0.19 -14.33
N ILE A 256 -16.42 0.76 -13.53
CA ILE A 256 -16.44 0.55 -12.07
C ILE A 256 -17.67 1.21 -11.42
N PHE A 257 -18.05 2.40 -11.85
CA PHE A 257 -19.28 3.04 -11.36
C PHE A 257 -20.52 2.17 -11.61
N ASN A 258 -20.62 1.57 -12.80
CA ASN A 258 -21.72 0.64 -13.12
C ASN A 258 -21.61 -0.67 -12.33
N HIS A 259 -20.39 -1.19 -12.13
CA HIS A 259 -20.15 -2.38 -11.30
C HIS A 259 -20.60 -2.16 -9.86
N LEU A 260 -20.19 -1.07 -9.23
CA LEU A 260 -20.61 -0.67 -7.89
C LEU A 260 -22.14 -0.57 -7.79
N LEU A 261 -22.78 0.09 -8.77
CA LEU A 261 -24.22 0.27 -8.77
C LEU A 261 -25.01 -1.05 -8.84
N ASN A 262 -24.45 -2.07 -9.49
CA ASN A 262 -25.09 -3.37 -9.68
C ASN A 262 -24.78 -4.37 -8.54
N ASN A 263 -23.75 -4.09 -7.73
CA ASN A 263 -23.24 -5.00 -6.70
C ASN A 263 -23.11 -4.28 -5.35
N LEU A 264 -23.90 -3.23 -5.14
CA LEU A 264 -23.93 -2.49 -3.89
C LEU A 264 -24.42 -3.42 -2.78
N ASP A 265 -23.87 -3.26 -1.57
CA ASP A 265 -24.33 -3.97 -0.38
C ASP A 265 -25.87 -3.87 -0.27
N PRO A 266 -26.60 -4.98 -0.09
CA PRO A 266 -28.06 -4.98 -0.02
C PRO A 266 -28.68 -4.07 1.06
N TYR A 267 -27.92 -3.73 2.11
CA TYR A 267 -28.34 -2.79 3.15
C TYR A 267 -28.24 -1.32 2.72
N LEU A 268 -27.64 -1.03 1.56
CA LEU A 268 -27.55 0.31 0.99
C LEU A 268 -28.67 0.52 -0.04
N GLN A 269 -29.74 1.17 0.39
CA GLN A 269 -30.93 1.40 -0.43
C GLN A 269 -30.72 2.56 -1.40
N ILE A 270 -30.77 2.33 -2.71
CA ILE A 270 -30.70 3.40 -3.71
C ILE A 270 -32.00 4.22 -3.68
N VAL A 271 -31.87 5.52 -3.39
CA VAL A 271 -33.01 6.47 -3.28
C VAL A 271 -33.10 7.45 -4.46
N ALA A 272 -32.00 7.64 -5.20
CA ALA A 272 -32.00 8.44 -6.43
C ALA A 272 -30.89 7.95 -7.37
N LYS A 273 -31.12 8.04 -8.69
CA LYS A 273 -30.15 7.60 -9.72
C LYS A 273 -30.22 8.49 -10.95
N ALA A 274 -29.06 8.78 -11.53
CA ALA A 274 -28.90 9.40 -12.85
C ALA A 274 -27.70 8.79 -13.58
N LYS A 275 -27.40 9.27 -14.79
CA LYS A 275 -26.35 8.70 -15.66
C LYS A 275 -24.97 8.59 -14.99
N SER A 276 -24.57 9.58 -14.21
CA SER A 276 -23.24 9.65 -13.57
C SER A 276 -23.33 9.87 -12.06
N ARG A 277 -24.47 9.57 -11.45
CA ARG A 277 -24.63 9.67 -10.00
C ARG A 277 -25.67 8.71 -9.46
N PHE A 278 -25.53 8.33 -8.20
CA PHE A 278 -26.64 7.78 -7.43
C PHE A 278 -26.50 8.16 -5.96
N VAL A 279 -27.64 8.18 -5.27
CA VAL A 279 -27.74 8.41 -3.83
C VAL A 279 -28.25 7.13 -3.21
N PHE A 280 -27.64 6.72 -2.11
CA PHE A 280 -28.09 5.59 -1.30
C PHE A 280 -28.33 6.02 0.14
N ARG A 281 -29.12 5.24 0.87
CA ARG A 281 -29.35 5.36 2.30
C ARG A 281 -28.92 4.08 2.99
N ASP A 282 -28.15 4.20 4.06
CA ASP A 282 -27.68 3.07 4.86
C ASP A 282 -28.67 2.65 5.96
N TYR A 283 -28.33 1.59 6.70
CA TYR A 283 -29.13 1.07 7.81
C TYR A 283 -29.28 2.04 9.00
N GLN A 284 -28.42 3.05 9.10
CA GLN A 284 -28.48 4.10 10.13
C GLN A 284 -29.27 5.34 9.65
N ASN A 285 -29.94 5.24 8.50
CA ASN A 285 -30.62 6.35 7.84
C ASN A 285 -29.68 7.53 7.47
N LYS A 286 -28.37 7.28 7.33
CA LYS A 286 -27.46 8.24 6.71
C LYS A 286 -27.47 8.05 5.20
N TYR A 287 -27.12 9.12 4.50
CA TYR A 287 -27.07 9.15 3.05
C TYR A 287 -25.63 9.08 2.57
N GLY A 288 -25.46 8.43 1.42
CA GLY A 288 -24.26 8.54 0.61
C GLY A 288 -24.59 8.95 -0.81
N ILE A 289 -23.67 9.64 -1.46
CA ILE A 289 -23.77 10.00 -2.88
C ILE A 289 -22.48 9.61 -3.60
N VAL A 290 -22.65 8.88 -4.69
CA VAL A 290 -21.58 8.51 -5.61
C VAL A 290 -21.72 9.34 -6.87
N LEU A 291 -20.64 9.99 -7.27
CA LEU A 291 -20.54 10.85 -8.45
C LEU A 291 -19.38 10.35 -9.32
N LEU A 292 -19.65 10.15 -10.60
CA LEU A 292 -18.61 9.92 -11.60
C LEU A 292 -18.38 11.21 -12.39
N ARG A 293 -17.15 11.74 -12.32
CA ARG A 293 -16.69 12.88 -13.12
C ARG A 293 -15.39 12.50 -13.80
N ASP A 294 -15.36 12.60 -15.12
CA ASP A 294 -14.24 12.16 -15.95
C ASP A 294 -13.79 10.73 -15.61
N ASN A 295 -12.57 10.58 -15.10
CA ASN A 295 -11.97 9.33 -14.67
C ASN A 295 -11.97 9.15 -13.14
N VAL A 296 -12.70 9.98 -12.39
CA VAL A 296 -12.71 9.98 -10.93
C VAL A 296 -14.09 9.59 -10.40
N ILE A 297 -14.13 8.60 -9.51
CA ILE A 297 -15.29 8.33 -8.68
C ILE A 297 -15.13 9.13 -7.37
N LYS A 298 -16.08 10.03 -7.11
CA LYS A 298 -16.17 10.84 -5.91
C LYS A 298 -17.35 10.37 -5.08
N ILE A 299 -17.12 10.10 -3.79
CA ILE A 299 -18.14 9.58 -2.89
C ILE A 299 -18.20 10.42 -1.64
N LYS A 300 -19.39 10.78 -1.20
CA LYS A 300 -19.61 11.28 0.16
C LYS A 300 -20.48 10.27 0.91
N ILE A 301 -20.12 9.97 2.14
CA ILE A 301 -20.86 9.06 3.04
C ILE A 301 -21.10 9.75 4.39
N HIS A 302 -21.93 9.13 5.23
CA HIS A 302 -22.31 9.64 6.56
C HIS A 302 -23.06 10.99 6.53
N LEU A 303 -23.75 11.31 5.42
CA LEU A 303 -24.53 12.54 5.32
C LEU A 303 -25.84 12.42 6.13
N ASN A 304 -26.17 13.45 6.90
CA ASN A 304 -27.40 13.47 7.72
C ASN A 304 -28.67 13.77 6.93
N GLN A 305 -28.53 14.32 5.73
CA GLN A 305 -29.62 14.74 4.86
C GLN A 305 -29.38 14.19 3.47
N GLN A 306 -30.47 13.93 2.75
CA GLN A 306 -30.38 13.53 1.35
C GLN A 306 -29.73 14.67 0.56
N PRO A 307 -28.61 14.42 -0.14
CA PRO A 307 -27.94 15.46 -0.91
C PRO A 307 -28.84 15.92 -2.06
N GLU A 308 -28.93 17.24 -2.22
CA GLU A 308 -29.67 17.88 -3.31
C GLU A 308 -29.03 17.61 -4.68
N ASN A 309 -29.76 17.95 -5.75
CA ASN A 309 -29.43 17.63 -7.13
C ASN A 309 -28.07 18.15 -7.61
#